data_AF-A0A0H4CG19-F1
#
_entry.id   AF-A0A0H4CG19-F1
#
_cell.length_a   1.000
_cell.length_b   1.000
_cell.length_c   1.000
_cell.angle_alpha   90.00
_cell.angle_beta   90.00
_cell.angle_gamma   90.00
#
_symmetry.space_group_name_H-M   'P 1'
#
loop_
_entity.id
_entity.type
_entity.pdbx_description
1 polymer ?
#
loop_
_entity_poly.entity_id
_entity_poly.type
_entity_poly.pdbx_seq_one_letter_code
_entity_poly.pdbx_strand_id
1 'polypeptide(L)'
;MTVGWIGALSGLGGAMVGAAGAIWASWLQRKHERTQAHEAREAAQHDAAYNDAVQAVLRIKALFRRKWRDAHEEDWEHQLYAELDRLRLAALSFRSPDLRERLEEGAETLRAWQGVTHTRQHREDRPRLVNRTVEHLLTVLGDYRRGEAIPQPPEEYTDARDAVLQYIEEREDIALHFREPNA
;
A
#
# COMPACT_ATOMS: atom_id res chain seq x y z
N MET A 1 -9.83 -32.68 -76.01
CA MET A 1 -9.08 -31.49 -75.56
C MET A 1 -10.10 -30.45 -75.14
N THR A 2 -10.09 -29.99 -73.87
CA THR A 2 -10.72 -28.77 -73.29
C THR A 2 -11.29 -28.97 -71.87
N VAL A 3 -10.51 -29.50 -70.92
CA VAL A 3 -10.94 -29.62 -69.50
C VAL A 3 -9.80 -29.22 -68.55
N GLY A 4 -9.23 -28.02 -68.73
CA GLY A 4 -8.05 -27.57 -67.96
C GLY A 4 -8.19 -26.25 -67.19
N TRP A 5 -9.14 -25.39 -67.53
CA TRP A 5 -9.08 -23.99 -67.06
C TRP A 5 -9.95 -23.67 -65.83
N ILE A 6 -10.96 -24.50 -65.53
CA ILE A 6 -11.91 -24.24 -64.43
C ILE A 6 -11.27 -24.48 -63.05
N GLY A 7 -10.23 -25.33 -62.96
CA GLY A 7 -9.51 -25.59 -61.71
C GLY A 7 -8.58 -24.46 -61.24
N ALA A 8 -8.17 -23.56 -62.13
CA ALA A 8 -7.25 -22.47 -61.80
C ALA A 8 -7.95 -21.26 -61.16
N LEU A 9 -9.24 -21.06 -61.45
CA LEU A 9 -10.04 -19.96 -60.90
C LEU A 9 -10.62 -20.28 -59.51
N SER A 10 -10.92 -21.54 -59.23
CA SER A 10 -11.35 -21.99 -57.89
C SER A 10 -10.22 -21.95 -56.86
N GLY A 11 -8.95 -22.03 -57.28
CA GLY A 11 -7.78 -21.86 -56.40
C GLY A 11 -7.54 -20.43 -55.92
N LEU A 12 -7.88 -19.41 -56.73
CA LEU A 12 -7.70 -17.99 -56.37
C LEU A 12 -8.74 -17.51 -55.34
N GLY A 13 -9.97 -18.03 -55.38
CA GLY A 13 -11.01 -17.72 -54.40
C GLY A 13 -10.67 -18.22 -52.98
N GLY A 14 -10.07 -19.41 -52.87
CA GLY A 14 -9.66 -19.97 -51.58
C GLY A 14 -8.52 -19.19 -50.91
N ALA A 15 -7.59 -18.64 -51.70
CA ALA A 15 -6.46 -17.87 -51.18
C ALA A 15 -6.87 -16.51 -50.58
N MET A 16 -7.88 -15.84 -51.17
CA MET A 16 -8.38 -14.56 -50.61
C MET A 16 -9.13 -14.75 -49.29
N VAL A 17 -9.92 -15.82 -49.16
CA VAL A 17 -10.64 -16.13 -47.92
C VAL A 17 -9.65 -16.48 -46.79
N GLY A 18 -8.56 -17.20 -47.12
CA GLY A 18 -7.47 -17.48 -46.16
C GLY A 18 -6.72 -16.23 -45.69
N ALA A 19 -6.40 -15.31 -46.61
CA ALA A 19 -5.72 -14.06 -46.29
C ALA A 19 -6.60 -13.11 -45.45
N ALA A 20 -7.89 -12.99 -45.76
CA ALA A 20 -8.84 -12.21 -44.97
C ALA A 20 -9.03 -12.78 -43.56
N GLY A 21 -9.08 -14.11 -43.42
CA GLY A 21 -9.13 -14.80 -42.13
C GLY A 21 -7.89 -14.54 -41.26
N ALA A 22 -6.69 -14.57 -41.85
CA ALA A 22 -5.44 -14.31 -41.14
C ALA A 22 -5.35 -12.86 -40.61
N ILE A 23 -5.86 -11.88 -41.37
CA ILE A 23 -5.91 -10.47 -40.96
C ILE A 23 -6.89 -10.28 -39.79
N TRP A 24 -8.07 -10.91 -39.84
CA TRP A 24 -9.04 -10.85 -38.75
C TRP A 24 -8.51 -11.52 -37.47
N ALA A 25 -7.94 -12.72 -37.58
CA ALA A 25 -7.35 -13.44 -36.45
C ALA A 25 -6.25 -12.60 -35.77
N SER A 26 -5.38 -11.98 -36.56
CA SER A 26 -4.33 -11.08 -36.06
C SER A 26 -4.89 -9.86 -35.31
N TRP A 27 -6.00 -9.29 -35.78
CA TRP A 27 -6.66 -8.16 -35.12
C TRP A 27 -7.31 -8.56 -33.80
N LEU A 28 -7.99 -9.72 -33.78
CA LEU A 28 -8.61 -10.27 -32.57
C LEU A 28 -7.56 -10.58 -31.51
N GLN A 29 -6.44 -11.18 -31.92
CA GLN A 29 -5.33 -11.52 -31.04
C GLN A 29 -4.67 -10.27 -30.44
N ARG A 30 -4.39 -9.24 -31.26
CA ARG A 30 -3.87 -7.94 -30.75
C ARG A 30 -4.82 -7.26 -29.78
N LYS A 31 -6.14 -7.37 -29.99
CA LYS A 31 -7.12 -6.79 -29.07
C LYS A 31 -7.08 -7.51 -27.73
N HIS A 32 -6.98 -8.83 -27.73
CA HIS A 32 -6.87 -9.64 -26.52
C HIS A 32 -5.56 -9.39 -25.76
N GLU A 33 -4.44 -9.30 -26.49
CA GLU A 33 -3.12 -8.98 -25.93
C GLU A 33 -3.11 -7.61 -25.23
N ARG A 34 -3.82 -6.61 -25.77
CA ARG A 34 -3.93 -5.29 -25.12
C ARG A 34 -4.67 -5.37 -23.80
N THR A 35 -5.82 -6.04 -23.76
CA THR A 35 -6.59 -6.19 -22.52
C THR A 35 -5.78 -6.96 -21.48
N GLN A 36 -5.16 -8.07 -21.86
CA GLN A 36 -4.30 -8.85 -20.96
C GLN A 36 -3.09 -8.04 -20.48
N ALA A 37 -2.47 -7.23 -21.34
CA ALA A 37 -1.35 -6.37 -20.96
C ALA A 37 -1.80 -5.27 -19.97
N HIS A 38 -3.01 -4.75 -20.09
CA HIS A 38 -3.57 -3.81 -19.12
C HIS A 38 -3.83 -4.48 -17.77
N GLU A 39 -4.52 -5.62 -17.76
CA GLU A 39 -4.79 -6.39 -16.53
C GLU A 39 -3.49 -6.83 -15.84
N ALA A 40 -2.49 -7.28 -16.61
CA ALA A 40 -1.19 -7.66 -16.09
C ALA A 40 -0.42 -6.47 -15.49
N ARG A 41 -0.53 -5.28 -16.08
CA ARG A 41 0.08 -4.06 -15.51
C ARG A 41 -0.60 -3.64 -14.22
N GLU A 42 -1.93 -3.71 -14.16
CA GLU A 42 -2.68 -3.39 -12.94
C GLU A 42 -2.33 -4.37 -11.82
N ALA A 43 -2.28 -5.67 -12.11
CA ALA A 43 -1.85 -6.68 -11.15
C ALA A 43 -0.41 -6.45 -10.69
N ALA A 44 0.51 -6.14 -11.60
CA ALA A 44 1.91 -5.88 -11.26
C ALA A 44 2.07 -4.61 -10.40
N GLN A 45 1.31 -3.55 -10.67
CA GLN A 45 1.28 -2.33 -9.85
C GLN A 45 0.74 -2.62 -8.46
N HIS A 46 -0.33 -3.43 -8.37
CA HIS A 46 -0.92 -3.83 -7.10
C HIS A 46 0.04 -4.68 -6.26
N ASP A 47 0.69 -5.68 -6.86
CA ASP A 47 1.68 -6.51 -6.18
C ASP A 47 2.91 -5.70 -5.76
N ALA A 48 3.35 -4.72 -6.57
CA ALA A 48 4.44 -3.83 -6.21
C ALA A 48 4.09 -2.95 -4.99
N ALA A 49 2.91 -2.33 -5.00
CA ALA A 49 2.42 -1.52 -3.87
C ALA A 49 2.27 -2.34 -2.59
N TYR A 50 1.76 -3.58 -2.71
CA TYR A 50 1.68 -4.51 -1.59
C TYR A 50 3.05 -4.82 -1.00
N ASN A 51 4.02 -5.19 -1.85
CA ASN A 51 5.38 -5.49 -1.41
C ASN A 51 6.06 -4.28 -0.77
N ASP A 52 5.87 -3.08 -1.32
CA ASP A 52 6.40 -1.85 -0.76
C ASP A 52 5.81 -1.53 0.63
N ALA A 53 4.49 -1.67 0.79
CA ALA A 53 3.84 -1.48 2.08
C ALA A 53 4.34 -2.49 3.14
N VAL A 54 4.42 -3.78 2.80
CA VAL A 54 4.92 -4.81 3.71
C VAL A 54 6.38 -4.55 4.10
N GLN A 55 7.24 -4.20 3.13
CA GLN A 55 8.65 -3.91 3.41
C GLN A 55 8.80 -2.67 4.29
N ALA A 56 8.02 -1.61 4.06
CA ALA A 56 8.02 -0.42 4.90
C ALA A 56 7.65 -0.77 6.34
N VAL A 57 6.55 -1.52 6.57
CA VAL A 57 6.12 -1.92 7.92
C VAL A 57 7.17 -2.81 8.62
N LEU A 58 7.79 -3.75 7.90
CA LEU A 58 8.86 -4.58 8.46
C LEU A 58 10.11 -3.78 8.82
N ARG A 59 10.48 -2.78 8.02
CA ARG A 59 11.58 -1.86 8.33
C ARG A 59 11.26 -0.98 9.53
N ILE A 60 10.05 -0.43 9.60
CA ILE A 60 9.56 0.29 10.79
C ILE A 60 9.68 -0.59 12.04
N LYS A 61 9.26 -1.86 11.97
CA LYS A 61 9.43 -2.84 13.07
C LYS A 61 10.89 -2.98 13.49
N ALA A 62 11.79 -3.11 12.52
CA ALA A 62 13.22 -3.26 12.76
C ALA A 62 13.83 -2.00 13.41
N LEU A 63 13.43 -0.81 12.94
CA LEU A 63 13.88 0.48 13.48
C LEU A 63 13.47 0.65 14.94
N PHE A 64 12.21 0.38 15.28
CA PHE A 64 11.76 0.44 16.68
C PHE A 64 12.46 -0.58 17.57
N ARG A 65 12.62 -1.83 17.09
CA ARG A 65 13.35 -2.86 17.82
C ARG A 65 14.80 -2.46 18.06
N ARG A 66 15.46 -1.83 17.09
CA ARG A 66 16.83 -1.31 17.23
C ARG A 66 16.86 -0.16 18.22
N LYS A 67 15.94 0.81 18.11
CA LYS A 67 15.83 1.95 19.03
C LYS A 67 15.70 1.55 20.50
N TRP A 68 14.95 0.49 20.80
CA TRP A 68 14.80 0.03 22.19
C TRP A 68 15.96 -0.83 22.69
N ARG A 69 16.81 -1.36 21.80
CA ARG A 69 18.02 -2.11 22.18
C ARG A 69 19.24 -1.20 22.31
N ASP A 70 19.40 -0.27 21.38
CA ASP A 70 20.58 0.56 21.23
C ASP A 70 20.20 2.03 21.34
N ALA A 71 20.69 2.70 22.38
CA ALA A 71 20.22 4.04 22.75
C ALA A 71 20.76 5.18 21.88
N HIS A 72 21.74 4.96 20.98
CA HIS A 72 22.62 6.02 20.44
C HIS A 72 22.77 6.05 18.91
N GLU A 73 21.73 5.70 18.15
CA GLU A 73 21.79 5.88 16.70
C GLU A 73 21.29 7.26 16.28
N GLU A 74 22.18 8.10 15.72
CA GLU A 74 21.90 9.51 15.42
C GLU A 74 20.88 9.74 14.29
N ASP A 75 20.55 8.73 13.47
CA ASP A 75 19.67 8.89 12.29
C ASP A 75 18.38 8.05 12.31
N TRP A 76 18.07 7.39 13.42
CA TRP A 76 16.98 6.41 13.44
C TRP A 76 15.60 7.05 13.17
N GLU A 77 15.34 8.27 13.66
CA GLU A 77 14.06 8.97 13.42
C GLU A 77 13.91 9.37 11.96
N HIS A 78 15.00 9.82 11.32
CA HIS A 78 14.98 10.15 9.90
C HIS A 78 14.66 8.92 9.05
N GLN A 79 15.29 7.77 9.37
CA GLN A 79 14.98 6.49 8.72
C GLN A 79 13.54 6.06 8.97
N LEU A 80 13.03 6.24 10.20
CA LEU A 80 11.63 5.93 10.54
C LEU A 80 10.66 6.75 9.69
N TYR A 81 10.86 8.06 9.62
CA TYR A 81 9.97 8.94 8.86
C TYR A 81 10.02 8.64 7.36
N ALA A 82 11.20 8.32 6.81
CA ALA A 82 11.30 7.91 5.41
C ALA A 82 10.48 6.64 5.10
N GLU A 83 10.49 5.65 6.01
CA GLU A 83 9.70 4.43 5.82
C GLU A 83 8.20 4.65 6.08
N LEU A 84 7.83 5.55 6.99
CA LEU A 84 6.43 5.96 7.20
C LEU A 84 5.87 6.70 5.97
N ASP A 85 6.64 7.63 5.39
CA ASP A 85 6.24 8.32 4.16
C ASP A 85 6.14 7.33 2.99
N ARG A 86 7.05 6.35 2.90
CA ARG A 86 6.97 5.25 1.93
C ARG A 86 5.70 4.43 2.11
N LEU A 87 5.32 4.09 3.34
CA LEU A 87 4.08 3.38 3.64
C LEU A 87 2.85 4.17 3.18
N ARG A 88 2.80 5.48 3.47
CA ARG A 88 1.69 6.36 3.04
C ARG A 88 1.60 6.46 1.52
N LEU A 89 2.73 6.57 0.82
CA LEU A 89 2.76 6.57 -0.65
C LEU A 89 2.29 5.23 -1.24
N ALA A 90 2.74 4.11 -0.67
CA ALA A 90 2.26 2.79 -1.08
C ALA A 90 0.76 2.64 -0.84
N ALA A 91 0.24 3.18 0.28
CA ALA A 91 -1.17 3.15 0.61
C ALA A 91 -2.04 3.75 -0.51
N LEU A 92 -1.64 4.89 -1.09
CA LEU A 92 -2.39 5.57 -2.17
C LEU A 92 -2.64 4.68 -3.40
N SER A 93 -1.85 3.63 -3.60
CA SER A 93 -1.99 2.71 -4.74
C SER A 93 -3.06 1.63 -4.53
N PHE A 94 -3.58 1.45 -3.32
CA PHE A 94 -4.66 0.48 -3.06
C PHE A 94 -6.03 1.04 -3.44
N ARG A 95 -6.87 0.18 -4.04
CA ARG A 95 -8.27 0.52 -4.37
C ARG A 95 -9.20 0.50 -3.15
N SER A 96 -8.87 -0.27 -2.12
CA SER A 96 -9.70 -0.38 -0.91
C SER A 96 -9.55 0.89 -0.06
N PRO A 97 -10.62 1.68 0.15
CA PRO A 97 -10.56 2.86 1.00
C PRO A 97 -10.23 2.49 2.45
N ASP A 98 -10.85 1.44 2.98
CA ASP A 98 -10.65 0.97 4.36
C ASP A 98 -9.19 0.58 4.63
N LEU A 99 -8.54 -0.10 3.67
CA LEU A 99 -7.11 -0.41 3.79
C LEU A 99 -6.27 0.86 3.82
N ARG A 100 -6.55 1.82 2.91
CA ARG A 100 -5.78 3.07 2.86
C ARG A 100 -5.88 3.84 4.15
N GLU A 101 -7.10 4.03 4.64
CA GLU A 101 -7.37 4.73 5.90
C GLU A 101 -6.63 4.04 7.04
N ARG A 102 -6.66 2.70 7.11
CA ARG A 102 -5.97 1.95 8.16
C ARG A 102 -4.45 2.09 8.13
N LEU A 103 -3.86 2.03 6.93
CA LEU A 103 -2.41 2.20 6.77
C LEU A 103 -1.97 3.62 7.10
N GLU A 104 -2.77 4.63 6.73
CA GLU A 104 -2.49 6.03 7.03
C GLU A 104 -2.64 6.33 8.52
N GLU A 105 -3.74 5.89 9.15
CA GLU A 105 -3.97 6.04 10.60
C GLU A 105 -2.85 5.40 11.42
N GLY A 106 -2.42 4.18 11.05
CA GLY A 106 -1.29 3.53 11.70
C GLY A 106 0.05 4.23 11.44
N ALA A 107 0.27 4.76 10.24
CA ALA A 107 1.47 5.55 9.95
C ALA A 107 1.53 6.84 10.77
N GLU A 108 0.42 7.56 10.90
CA GLU A 108 0.33 8.76 11.74
C GLU A 108 0.52 8.44 13.22
N THR A 109 -0.11 7.38 13.71
CA THR A 109 0.07 6.90 15.09
C THR A 109 1.56 6.61 15.38
N LEU A 110 2.25 5.96 14.44
CA LEU A 110 3.68 5.67 14.56
C LEU A 110 4.58 6.91 14.33
N ARG A 111 4.15 7.89 13.54
CA ARG A 111 4.86 9.16 13.34
C ARG A 111 4.90 9.95 14.65
N ALA A 112 3.77 9.99 15.34
CA ALA A 112 3.61 10.63 16.63
C ALA A 112 3.82 9.67 17.82
N TRP A 113 4.62 8.61 17.65
CA TRP A 113 4.88 7.57 18.67
C TRP A 113 5.31 8.11 20.04
N GLN A 114 5.89 9.32 20.11
CA GLN A 114 6.25 9.97 21.37
C GLN A 114 5.01 10.37 22.20
N GLY A 115 3.89 10.64 21.52
CA GLY A 115 2.58 10.98 22.08
C GLY A 115 1.79 9.79 22.61
N VAL A 116 2.08 8.57 22.14
CA VAL A 116 1.45 7.30 22.58
C VAL A 116 1.46 7.14 24.11
N THR A 117 2.35 7.84 24.80
CA THR A 117 2.46 7.79 26.26
C THR A 117 2.71 9.16 26.88
N HIS A 118 1.89 10.15 26.49
CA HIS A 118 1.98 11.51 27.02
C HIS A 118 1.89 11.55 28.55
N THR A 119 1.09 10.66 29.17
CA THR A 119 1.02 10.53 30.62
C THR A 119 2.13 9.64 31.19
N ARG A 120 2.60 9.96 32.40
CA ARG A 120 3.68 9.23 33.11
C ARG A 120 3.38 7.73 33.26
N GLN A 121 2.10 7.38 33.38
CA GLN A 121 1.61 6.03 33.65
C GLN A 121 1.73 5.10 32.43
N HIS A 122 1.75 5.65 31.22
CA HIS A 122 1.87 4.85 30.00
C HIS A 122 3.30 4.74 29.47
N ARG A 123 4.27 5.51 29.99
CA ARG A 123 5.65 5.54 29.41
C ARG A 123 6.31 4.17 29.31
N GLU A 124 6.05 3.29 30.27
CA GLU A 124 6.59 1.92 30.30
C GLU A 124 5.95 1.00 29.25
N ASP A 125 4.70 1.29 28.84
CA ASP A 125 3.95 0.54 27.83
C ASP A 125 4.25 0.96 26.39
N ARG A 126 5.00 2.06 26.17
CA ARG A 126 5.27 2.59 24.83
C ARG A 126 5.79 1.52 23.85
N PRO A 127 6.78 0.68 24.21
CA PRO A 127 7.29 -0.33 23.29
C PRO A 127 6.23 -1.37 22.92
N ARG A 128 5.39 -1.73 23.87
CA ARG A 128 4.29 -2.68 23.68
C ARG A 128 3.26 -2.11 22.71
N LEU A 129 2.78 -0.89 22.96
CA LEU A 129 1.77 -0.23 22.13
C LEU A 129 2.25 -0.03 20.70
N VAL A 130 3.46 0.50 20.51
CA VAL A 130 4.06 0.67 19.17
C VAL A 130 4.21 -0.68 18.45
N ASN A 131 4.69 -1.72 19.13
CA ASN A 131 4.81 -3.05 18.51
C ASN A 131 3.43 -3.64 18.15
N ARG A 132 2.39 -3.42 18.97
CA ARG A 132 1.02 -3.81 18.66
C ARG A 132 0.47 -3.08 17.44
N THR A 133 0.74 -1.78 17.30
CA THR A 133 0.36 -1.01 16.11
C THR A 133 1.01 -1.58 14.85
N VAL A 134 2.32 -1.87 14.89
CA VAL A 134 3.05 -2.48 13.77
C VAL A 134 2.53 -3.88 13.43
N GLU A 135 2.23 -4.71 14.45
CA GLU A 135 1.63 -6.04 14.25
C GLU A 135 0.25 -5.95 13.61
N HIS A 136 -0.58 -4.99 14.05
CA HIS A 136 -1.89 -4.74 13.46
C HIS A 136 -1.79 -4.41 11.98
N LEU A 137 -0.87 -3.52 11.59
CA LEU A 137 -0.63 -3.18 10.17
C LEU A 137 -0.24 -4.39 9.33
N LEU A 138 0.58 -5.30 9.87
CA LEU A 138 0.94 -6.55 9.17
C LEU A 138 -0.26 -7.50 9.03
N THR A 139 -1.11 -7.60 10.06
CA THR A 139 -2.36 -8.39 10.00
C THR A 139 -3.29 -7.84 8.93
N VAL A 140 -3.52 -6.52 8.93
CA VAL A 140 -4.34 -5.82 7.92
C VAL A 140 -3.86 -6.09 6.50
N LEU A 141 -2.55 -5.98 6.24
CA LEU A 141 -1.97 -6.29 4.94
C LEU A 141 -2.12 -7.78 4.59
N GLY A 142 -1.90 -8.68 5.55
CA GLY A 142 -2.05 -10.11 5.38
C GLY A 142 -3.48 -10.51 5.01
N ASP A 143 -4.48 -9.97 5.71
CA ASP A 143 -5.90 -10.25 5.50
C ASP A 143 -6.34 -9.70 4.14
N TYR A 144 -5.91 -8.48 3.80
CA TYR A 144 -6.11 -7.89 2.48
C TYR A 144 -5.57 -8.77 1.35
N ARG A 145 -4.35 -9.31 1.48
CA ARG A 145 -3.76 -10.19 0.46
C ARG A 145 -4.54 -11.47 0.24
N ARG A 146 -5.20 -11.98 1.29
CA ARG A 146 -6.08 -13.16 1.21
C ARG A 146 -7.48 -12.84 0.69
N GLY A 147 -7.79 -11.56 0.44
CA GLY A 147 -9.12 -11.12 0.07
C GLY A 147 -10.12 -11.18 1.22
N GLU A 148 -9.62 -11.19 2.46
CA GLU A 148 -10.43 -11.17 3.68
C GLU A 148 -10.84 -9.74 4.03
N ALA A 149 -11.83 -9.60 4.90
CA ALA A 149 -12.23 -8.29 5.41
C ALA A 149 -11.10 -7.68 6.25
N ILE A 150 -10.95 -6.35 6.19
CA ILE A 150 -9.98 -5.64 7.03
C ILE A 150 -10.36 -5.86 8.51
N PRO A 151 -9.44 -6.36 9.34
CA PRO A 151 -9.76 -6.69 10.72
C PRO A 151 -10.05 -5.42 11.53
N GLN A 152 -10.93 -5.56 12.51
CA GLN A 152 -11.16 -4.51 13.49
C GLN A 152 -9.87 -4.21 14.27
N PRO A 153 -9.63 -2.95 14.68
CA PRO A 153 -8.47 -2.62 15.50
C PRO A 153 -8.53 -3.38 16.83
N PRO A 154 -7.41 -3.96 17.30
CA PRO A 154 -7.32 -4.41 18.68
C PRO A 154 -7.38 -3.20 19.63
N GLU A 155 -7.74 -3.46 20.89
CA GLU A 155 -7.83 -2.44 21.94
C GLU A 155 -6.51 -1.66 22.06
N GLU A 156 -5.36 -2.35 22.08
CA GLU A 156 -4.07 -1.69 22.22
C GLU A 156 -3.70 -0.78 21.04
N TYR A 157 -4.20 -1.06 19.84
CA TYR A 157 -4.05 -0.15 18.70
C TYR A 157 -4.88 1.11 18.90
N THR A 158 -6.12 0.92 19.35
CA THR A 158 -7.08 2.00 19.61
C THR A 158 -6.54 2.92 20.70
N ASP A 159 -6.04 2.34 21.79
CA ASP A 159 -5.40 3.08 22.88
C ASP A 159 -4.20 3.90 22.38
N ALA A 160 -3.33 3.30 21.56
CA ALA A 160 -2.15 3.96 21.03
C ALA A 160 -2.54 5.16 20.13
N ARG A 161 -3.55 4.97 19.28
CA ARG A 161 -4.08 6.02 18.41
C ARG A 161 -4.70 7.15 19.22
N ASP A 162 -5.58 6.83 20.16
CA ASP A 162 -6.32 7.83 20.94
C ASP A 162 -5.36 8.65 21.80
N ALA A 163 -4.33 8.01 22.37
CA ALA A 163 -3.25 8.71 23.09
C ALA A 163 -2.48 9.68 22.17
N VAL A 164 -2.23 9.30 20.91
CA VAL A 164 -1.59 10.18 19.93
C VAL A 164 -2.49 11.36 19.56
N LEU A 165 -3.78 11.13 19.34
CA LEU A 165 -4.73 12.20 19.02
C LEU A 165 -4.79 13.22 20.15
N GLN A 166 -4.94 12.76 21.39
CA GLN A 166 -4.90 13.64 22.56
C GLN A 166 -3.59 14.44 22.63
N TYR A 167 -2.45 13.79 22.39
CA TYR A 167 -1.16 14.47 22.37
C TYR A 167 -1.06 15.55 21.30
N ILE A 168 -1.59 15.30 20.10
CA ILE A 168 -1.61 16.28 19.00
C ILE A 168 -2.49 17.48 19.38
N GLU A 169 -3.70 17.22 19.88
CA GLU A 169 -4.63 18.27 20.34
C GLU A 169 -3.99 19.16 21.42
N GLU A 170 -3.39 18.57 22.46
CA GLU A 170 -2.70 19.32 23.52
C GLU A 170 -1.54 20.16 22.98
N ARG A 171 -0.82 19.66 21.97
CA ARG A 171 0.29 20.39 21.34
C ARG A 171 -0.20 21.56 20.49
N GLU A 172 -1.34 21.42 19.82
CA GLU A 172 -1.98 22.47 19.05
C GLU A 172 -2.52 23.58 19.96
N ASP A 173 -3.17 23.22 21.07
CA ASP A 173 -3.66 24.17 22.07
C ASP A 173 -2.52 25.01 22.67
N ILE A 174 -1.41 24.36 23.02
CA ILE A 174 -0.20 25.04 23.49
C ILE A 174 0.31 26.00 22.42
N ALA A 175 0.41 25.54 21.17
CA ALA A 175 0.92 26.36 20.07
C ALA A 175 0.03 27.60 19.81
N LEU A 176 -1.29 27.46 19.93
CA LEU A 176 -2.24 28.57 19.83
C LEU A 176 -2.06 29.57 20.98
N HIS A 177 -1.95 29.10 22.23
CA HIS A 177 -1.77 29.96 23.40
C HIS A 177 -0.47 30.77 23.35
N PHE A 178 0.62 30.19 22.81
CA PHE A 178 1.90 30.89 22.63
C PHE A 178 1.96 31.76 21.37
N ARG A 179 0.96 31.73 20.49
CA ARG A 179 0.85 32.61 19.31
C ARG A 179 0.16 33.94 19.61
N GLU A 180 -0.51 34.06 20.76
CA GLU A 180 -1.19 35.27 21.23
C GLU A 180 -0.43 36.16 22.25
N PRO A 181 0.92 36.28 22.29
CA PRO A 181 1.57 37.33 23.07
C PRO A 181 1.78 38.56 22.17
N ASN A 182 0.95 39.60 22.38
CA ASN A 182 1.00 40.96 21.80
C ASN A 182 0.06 41.24 20.61
N ALA A 183 -1.24 41.05 20.79
CA ALA A 183 -2.26 41.88 20.11
C ALA A 183 -2.86 42.87 21.11
#